data_AF-A0A7S2X7T7-F1
#
_entry.id   AF-A0A7S2X7T7-F1
#
_cell.length_a   1.000
_cell.length_b   1.000
_cell.length_c   1.000
_cell.angle_alpha   90.00
_cell.angle_beta   90.00
_cell.angle_gamma   90.00
#
_symmetry.space_group_name_H-M   'P 1'
#
loop_
_entity.id
_entity.type
_entity.pdbx_description
1 polymer ?
#
loop_
_entity_poly.entity_id
_entity_poly.type
_entity_poly.pdbx_seq_one_letter_code
_entity_poly.pdbx_strand_id
1 'polypeptide(L)'
;QNEWGSSKSKLGANAVLGVSMAVARAGAAAKKVPLYQHIADLAGNTKLILPVPAFNIINGGSHAGNALAMQEFMILPTGASSFSEALKMGSEVYHNLKGIIKKKYGQDAVNVGDE
;
A
#
# COMPACT_ATOMS: atom_id res chain seq x y z
N GLN A 1 -22.62 -20.27 3.60
CA GLN A 1 -21.34 -20.99 3.38
C GLN A 1 -21.26 -21.34 1.90
N ASN A 2 -20.09 -21.22 1.26
CA ASN A 2 -19.89 -21.68 -0.12
C ASN A 2 -19.11 -23.01 -0.13
N GLU A 3 -18.82 -23.54 -1.31
CA GLU A 3 -18.12 -24.82 -1.50
C GLU A 3 -16.75 -24.87 -0.78
N TRP A 4 -16.13 -23.72 -0.54
CA TRP A 4 -14.81 -23.54 0.12
C TRP A 4 -14.87 -23.38 1.65
N GLY A 5 -16.06 -23.48 2.27
CA GLY A 5 -16.27 -23.33 3.72
C GLY A 5 -16.49 -21.88 4.18
N SER A 6 -16.77 -21.68 5.47
CA SER A 6 -16.83 -20.32 6.05
C SER A 6 -15.43 -19.71 6.05
N SER A 7 -15.29 -18.46 5.58
CA SER A 7 -13.99 -17.78 5.47
C SER A 7 -12.91 -18.57 4.70
N LYS A 8 -13.31 -19.39 3.71
CA LYS A 8 -12.40 -20.23 2.90
C LYS A 8 -11.62 -21.27 3.72
N SER A 9 -12.15 -21.70 4.87
CA SER A 9 -11.45 -22.57 5.83
C SER A 9 -11.01 -23.94 5.29
N LYS A 10 -11.62 -24.43 4.20
CA LYS A 10 -11.25 -25.75 3.64
C LYS A 10 -9.90 -25.74 2.91
N LEU A 11 -9.56 -24.62 2.25
CA LEU A 11 -8.34 -24.49 1.45
C LEU A 11 -7.37 -23.43 1.99
N GLY A 12 -7.86 -22.49 2.79
CA GLY A 12 -7.12 -21.31 3.23
C GLY A 12 -7.25 -20.14 2.25
N ALA A 13 -7.48 -18.94 2.78
CA ALA A 13 -7.62 -17.73 1.97
C ALA A 13 -6.33 -17.38 1.21
N ASN A 14 -5.17 -17.68 1.79
CA ASN A 14 -3.85 -17.52 1.18
C ASN A 14 -3.66 -18.40 -0.06
N ALA A 15 -4.09 -19.67 -0.01
CA ALA A 15 -4.01 -20.58 -1.17
C ALA A 15 -4.92 -20.11 -2.31
N VAL A 16 -6.18 -19.80 -1.99
CA VAL A 16 -7.17 -19.32 -2.97
C VAL A 16 -6.74 -17.99 -3.59
N LEU A 17 -6.23 -17.06 -2.78
CA LEU A 17 -5.78 -15.75 -3.25
C LEU A 17 -4.59 -15.87 -4.22
N GLY A 18 -3.63 -16.72 -3.90
CA GLY A 18 -2.45 -16.94 -4.75
C GLY A 18 -2.83 -17.38 -6.16
N VAL A 19 -3.71 -18.39 -6.27
CA VAL A 19 -4.21 -18.87 -7.57
C VAL A 19 -5.03 -17.79 -8.28
N SER A 20 -5.91 -17.09 -7.57
CA SER A 20 -6.73 -16.01 -8.14
C SER A 20 -5.89 -14.89 -8.76
N MET A 21 -4.84 -14.44 -8.06
CA MET A 21 -3.91 -13.42 -8.57
C MET A 21 -3.10 -13.91 -9.78
N ALA A 22 -2.68 -15.19 -9.78
CA ALA A 22 -1.98 -15.79 -10.92
C ALA A 22 -2.88 -15.83 -12.17
N VAL A 23 -4.15 -16.21 -12.00
CA VAL A 23 -5.14 -16.23 -13.08
C VAL A 23 -5.35 -14.83 -13.67
N ALA A 24 -5.47 -13.79 -12.83
CA ALA A 24 -5.59 -12.41 -13.33
C ALA A 24 -4.37 -11.98 -14.16
N ARG A 25 -3.15 -12.32 -13.74
CA ARG A 25 -1.92 -12.01 -14.49
C ARG A 25 -1.85 -12.79 -15.81
N ALA A 26 -2.19 -14.07 -15.79
CA ALA A 26 -2.25 -14.89 -17.00
C ALA A 26 -3.31 -14.38 -17.99
N GLY A 27 -4.48 -13.97 -17.49
CA GLY A 27 -5.55 -13.37 -18.29
C GLY A 27 -5.13 -12.06 -18.97
N ALA A 28 -4.43 -11.19 -18.24
CA ALA A 28 -3.86 -9.96 -18.80
C ALA A 28 -2.83 -10.27 -19.91
N ALA A 29 -1.93 -11.21 -19.67
CA ALA A 29 -0.92 -11.64 -20.64
C ALA A 29 -1.54 -12.26 -21.90
N ALA A 30 -2.55 -13.13 -21.74
CA ALA A 30 -3.28 -13.75 -22.85
C ALA A 30 -3.99 -12.70 -23.73
N LYS A 31 -4.55 -11.65 -23.11
CA LYS A 31 -5.14 -10.51 -23.81
C LYS A 31 -4.11 -9.50 -24.36
N LYS A 32 -2.83 -9.68 -24.04
CA LYS A 32 -1.73 -8.73 -24.36
C LYS A 32 -2.00 -7.31 -23.88
N VAL A 33 -2.61 -7.17 -22.70
CA VAL A 33 -2.84 -5.88 -22.05
C VAL A 33 -2.12 -5.81 -20.70
N PRO A 34 -1.77 -4.62 -20.19
CA PRO A 34 -1.25 -4.47 -18.84
C PRO A 34 -2.23 -5.00 -17.78
N LEU A 35 -1.71 -5.48 -16.65
CA LEU A 35 -2.54 -6.03 -15.56
C LEU A 35 -3.60 -5.04 -15.07
N TYR A 36 -3.26 -3.75 -14.92
CA TYR A 36 -4.23 -2.73 -14.47
C TYR A 36 -5.40 -2.58 -15.45
N GLN A 37 -5.15 -2.75 -16.76
CA GLN A 37 -6.20 -2.67 -17.77
C GLN A 37 -7.10 -3.90 -17.69
N HIS A 38 -6.50 -5.08 -17.54
CA HIS A 38 -7.28 -6.31 -17.35
C HIS A 38 -8.18 -6.25 -16.10
N ILE A 39 -7.67 -5.71 -14.99
CA ILE A 39 -8.45 -5.49 -13.77
C ILE A 39 -9.58 -4.48 -14.02
N ALA A 40 -9.31 -3.39 -14.74
CA ALA A 40 -10.33 -2.40 -15.09
C ALA A 40 -11.46 -3.03 -15.94
N ASP A 41 -11.11 -3.86 -16.92
CA ASP A 41 -12.09 -4.57 -17.75
C ASP A 41 -12.98 -5.51 -16.89
N LEU A 42 -12.37 -6.28 -15.98
CA LEU A 42 -13.09 -7.18 -15.06
C LEU A 42 -14.03 -6.41 -14.12
N ALA A 43 -13.64 -5.20 -13.71
CA ALA A 43 -14.42 -4.34 -12.82
C ALA A 43 -15.46 -3.48 -13.56
N GLY A 44 -15.49 -3.49 -14.90
CA GLY A 44 -16.35 -2.61 -15.70
C GLY A 44 -15.92 -1.13 -15.70
N ASN A 45 -14.66 -0.84 -15.38
CA ASN A 45 -14.14 0.52 -15.33
C ASN A 45 -13.69 0.98 -16.72
N THR A 46 -14.25 2.09 -17.20
CA THR A 46 -13.89 2.69 -18.50
C THR A 46 -12.80 3.75 -18.39
N LYS A 47 -12.57 4.30 -17.20
CA LYS A 47 -11.58 5.34 -16.94
C LYS A 47 -10.62 4.90 -15.84
N LEU A 48 -9.33 4.95 -16.15
CA LEU A 48 -8.26 4.70 -15.18
C LEU A 48 -7.94 5.99 -14.42
N ILE A 49 -7.67 5.85 -13.12
CA ILE A 49 -7.32 6.95 -12.22
C ILE A 49 -6.07 6.54 -11.44
N LEU A 50 -5.09 7.44 -11.37
CA LEU A 50 -3.97 7.27 -10.44
C LEU A 50 -4.41 7.75 -9.05
N PRO A 51 -4.15 6.97 -7.98
CA PRO A 51 -4.60 7.31 -6.64
C PRO A 51 -3.72 8.42 -6.03
N VAL A 52 -4.25 9.12 -5.03
CA VAL A 52 -3.40 9.89 -4.10
C VAL A 52 -2.68 8.87 -3.21
N PRO A 53 -1.34 8.87 -3.18
CA PRO A 53 -0.61 7.99 -2.28
C PRO A 53 -0.79 8.44 -0.82
N ALA A 54 -1.09 7.49 0.06
CA ALA A 54 -1.07 7.70 1.51
C ALA A 54 0.25 7.10 2.04
N PHE A 55 1.20 7.96 2.39
CA PHE A 55 2.50 7.52 2.89
C PHE A 55 2.43 7.41 4.40
N ASN A 56 2.59 6.20 4.94
CA ASN A 56 2.85 6.02 6.36
C ASN A 56 4.28 6.54 6.66
N ILE A 57 4.38 7.56 7.52
CA ILE A 57 5.65 8.25 7.80
C ILE A 57 6.07 8.20 9.26
N ILE A 58 5.19 7.76 10.17
CA ILE A 58 5.51 7.45 11.57
C ILE A 58 4.71 6.21 11.98
N ASN A 59 5.44 5.20 12.46
CA ASN A 59 4.86 3.94 12.91
C ASN A 59 4.74 3.96 14.44
N GLY A 60 3.60 3.49 14.93
CA GLY A 60 3.33 3.24 16.35
C GLY A 60 2.58 1.94 16.53
N GLY A 61 1.92 1.78 17.67
CA GLY A 61 1.12 0.60 17.99
C GLY A 61 1.94 -0.68 17.89
N SER A 62 1.35 -1.73 17.31
CA SER A 62 2.03 -3.01 17.12
C SER A 62 3.12 -3.01 16.04
N HIS A 63 3.19 -1.96 15.21
CA HIS A 63 4.17 -1.84 14.13
C HIS A 63 5.47 -1.14 14.58
N ALA A 64 5.57 -0.73 15.85
CA ALA A 64 6.77 -0.12 16.39
C ALA A 64 6.97 -0.40 17.89
N GLY A 65 8.22 -0.59 18.32
CA GLY A 65 8.60 -0.76 19.72
C GLY A 65 8.63 0.54 20.53
N ASN A 66 7.64 1.43 20.35
CA ASN A 66 7.57 2.74 21.00
C ASN A 66 6.24 2.92 21.78
N ALA A 67 6.13 4.01 22.54
CA ALA A 67 4.95 4.28 23.37
C ALA A 67 3.75 4.90 22.61
N LEU A 68 3.86 5.08 21.29
CA LEU A 68 2.83 5.71 20.48
C LEU A 68 1.69 4.72 20.26
N ALA A 69 0.50 5.01 20.77
CA ALA A 69 -0.63 4.07 20.70
C ALA A 69 -1.24 3.95 19.29
N MET A 70 -1.24 5.02 18.52
CA MET A 70 -1.76 5.02 17.14
C MET A 70 -0.75 4.36 16.20
N GLN A 71 -1.23 3.48 15.32
CA GLN A 71 -0.39 2.61 14.49
C GLN A 71 0.28 3.34 13.33
N GLU A 72 -0.46 4.19 12.62
CA GLU A 72 -0.02 4.80 11.36
C GLU A 72 -0.35 6.28 11.35
N PHE A 73 0.65 7.10 11.02
CA PHE A 73 0.47 8.53 10.76
C PHE A 73 0.86 8.78 9.32
N MET A 74 -0.14 9.09 8.50
CA MET A 74 0.04 9.23 7.06
C MET A 74 0.01 10.67 6.58
N ILE A 75 0.73 10.92 5.49
CA ILE A 75 0.56 12.13 4.67
C ILE A 75 -0.02 11.77 3.31
N LEU A 76 -0.92 12.63 2.82
CA LEU A 76 -1.60 12.49 1.55
C LEU A 76 -1.37 13.77 0.73
N PRO A 77 -0.57 13.74 -0.35
CA PRO A 77 -0.31 14.91 -1.19
C PRO A 77 -1.49 15.21 -2.14
N THR A 78 -2.65 15.59 -1.59
CA THR A 78 -3.89 15.83 -2.36
C THR A 78 -3.82 17.03 -3.30
N GLY A 79 -2.83 17.92 -3.14
CA GLY A 79 -2.60 19.08 -3.99
C GLY A 79 -1.67 18.84 -5.20
N ALA A 80 -1.13 17.63 -5.36
CA ALA A 80 -0.25 17.31 -6.48
C ALA A 80 -1.02 17.22 -7.81
N SER A 81 -0.41 17.70 -8.90
CA SER A 81 -0.96 17.64 -10.26
C SER A 81 -0.76 16.28 -10.95
N SER A 82 0.12 15.42 -10.41
CA SER A 82 0.41 14.09 -10.93
C SER A 82 0.85 13.13 -9.82
N PHE A 83 0.76 11.82 -10.07
CA PHE A 83 1.28 10.82 -9.14
C PHE A 83 2.78 10.97 -8.90
N SER A 84 3.56 11.32 -9.93
CA SER A 84 5.00 11.56 -9.82
C SER A 84 5.31 12.76 -8.91
N GLU A 85 4.53 13.83 -9.00
CA GLU A 85 4.65 14.97 -8.10
C GLU A 85 4.25 14.58 -6.67
N ALA A 86 3.16 13.84 -6.49
CA ALA A 86 2.74 13.35 -5.17
C ALA A 86 3.83 12.50 -4.50
N LEU A 87 4.49 11.62 -5.28
CA LEU A 87 5.61 10.81 -4.80
C LEU A 87 6.81 11.67 -4.39
N LYS A 88 7.14 12.68 -5.19
CA LYS A 88 8.21 13.63 -4.85
C LYS A 88 7.89 14.37 -3.54
N MET A 89 6.69 14.93 -3.41
CA MET A 89 6.25 15.62 -2.20
C MET A 89 6.33 14.70 -0.97
N GLY A 90 5.84 13.46 -1.09
CA GLY A 90 5.89 12.47 -0.01
C GLY A 90 7.32 12.14 0.42
N SER A 91 8.22 11.91 -0.54
CA SER A 91 9.64 11.60 -0.28
C SER A 91 10.38 12.78 0.37
N GLU A 92 10.14 13.99 -0.10
CA GLU A 92 10.74 15.20 0.49
C GLU A 92 10.29 15.40 1.93
N VAL A 93 8.99 15.24 2.21
CA VAL A 93 8.47 15.32 3.59
C VAL A 93 9.07 14.23 4.47
N TYR A 94 9.15 12.98 3.99
CA TYR A 94 9.72 11.85 4.74
C TYR A 94 11.18 12.09 5.13
N HIS A 95 12.03 12.52 4.18
CA HIS A 95 13.45 12.77 4.47
C HIS A 95 13.66 13.97 5.40
N ASN A 96 12.86 15.03 5.26
CA ASN A 96 12.90 16.16 6.19
C ASN A 96 12.44 15.75 7.60
N LEU A 97 11.35 14.98 7.70
CA LEU A 97 10.85 14.46 8.96
C LEU A 97 11.90 13.60 9.67
N LYS A 98 12.60 12.72 8.93
CA LYS A 98 13.72 11.93 9.47
C LYS A 98 14.78 12.82 10.13
N GLY A 99 15.16 13.92 9.48
CA GLY A 99 16.09 14.90 10.04
C GLY A 99 15.59 15.55 11.34
N ILE A 100 14.31 15.94 11.37
CA ILE A 100 13.65 16.54 12.55
C ILE A 100 13.61 15.54 13.71
N ILE A 101 13.19 14.31 13.46
CA ILE A 101 13.11 13.24 14.48
C ILE A 101 14.50 12.93 15.03
N LYS A 102 15.51 12.74 14.16
CA LYS A 102 16.89 12.49 14.60
C LYS A 102 17.42 13.60 15.51
N LYS A 103 17.14 14.86 15.17
CA LYS A 103 17.58 16.02 15.97
C LYS A 103 16.88 16.09 17.33
N LYS A 104 15.59 15.70 17.40
CA LYS A 104 14.76 15.86 18.60
C LYS A 104 14.83 14.65 19.55
N TYR A 105 14.91 13.43 18.99
CA TYR A 105 14.78 12.18 19.73
C TYR A 105 16.01 11.26 19.61
N GLY A 106 17.03 11.65 18.84
CA GLY A 106 18.29 10.91 18.69
C GLY A 106 18.33 9.98 17.47
N GLN A 107 19.49 9.38 17.24
CA GLN A 107 19.75 8.51 16.08
C GLN A 107 18.91 7.23 16.09
N ASP A 108 18.57 6.70 17.25
CA ASP A 108 17.83 5.44 17.36
C ASP A 108 16.34 5.61 17.01
N ALA A 109 15.82 6.84 17.07
CA ALA A 109 14.44 7.18 16.76
C ALA A 109 14.13 7.25 15.25
N VAL A 110 15.13 7.07 14.38
CA VAL A 110 14.97 7.07 12.91
C VAL A 110 15.15 5.70 12.27
N ASN A 111 15.14 4.65 13.08
CA ASN A 111 14.94 3.30 12.58
C ASN A 111 13.51 3.17 12.05
N VAL A 112 13.33 2.34 11.03
CA VAL A 112 12.02 2.10 10.40
C VAL A 112 11.30 0.95 11.12
N GLY A 113 9.96 1.00 11.15
CA GLY A 113 9.12 -0.09 11.63
C GLY A 113 8.87 -1.13 10.52
N ASP A 114 7.73 -1.82 10.59
CA ASP A 114 7.39 -2.90 9.64
C ASP A 114 7.02 -2.41 8.23
N GLU A 115 6.61 -1.15 8.10
CA GLU A 115 6.26 -0.45 6.85
C GLU A 115 7.25 0.67 6.56
#